data_AF-A0A9P6SMD8-F1
#
_entry.id   AF-A0A9P6SMD8-F1
#
_cell.length_a   1.000
_cell.length_b   1.000
_cell.length_c   1.000
_cell.angle_alpha   90.00
_cell.angle_beta   90.00
_cell.angle_gamma   90.00
#
_symmetry.space_group_name_H-M   'P 1'
#
loop_
_entity.id
_entity.type
_entity.pdbx_description
1 polymer ?
#
loop_
_entity_poly.entity_id
_entity_poly.type
_entity_poly.pdbx_seq_one_letter_code
_entity_poly.pdbx_strand_id
1 'polypeptide(L)'
;MVDNMHFQYNGFLYGIMIHSLVDAKQGKFLRSGILFAVLLNFKHIYLYIAPSYFVFLLRAYCFENSGNSMRGFSVIAVFTASLGPFAAMNQLPQLASRLFPFKRGLCHSYWAANFWALYSFVDRVMIVLLSKTPLGQYLDLSLDTSALAATTRGLVGDTVFGVLPTITAKHTLILTGLLQIPGLIFVFRKATFERFIGSVTLCAFASFLAGWHVHEKAILLCTITMSVGIANMVGTSPNSGAGSGAGSGAGAGAETLSLSEQNGGALTSKDVRSFMIVSLVGYIGLWPLFFTREETPIKVLITVIWFIVVGSGLDQCIPRPFKGSSLSTEAGPSLTSRSMLRYFTTLECLYVFGCMPVQIYVNLIHEAVFGQDTLAFLPLMITSVYAAVGVVYGWLLYSAAYFSSGKAIDNKKTR
;
A
#
# COMPACT_ATOMS: atom_id res chain seq x y z
N MET A 1 11.82 7.67 -8.31
CA MET A 1 10.95 8.57 -9.11
C MET A 1 10.42 9.71 -8.25
N VAL A 2 9.57 9.46 -7.24
CA VAL A 2 8.94 10.53 -6.45
C VAL A 2 9.95 11.44 -5.74
N ASP A 3 10.97 10.88 -5.08
CA ASP A 3 11.94 11.74 -4.38
C ASP A 3 12.90 12.46 -5.35
N ASN A 4 13.49 11.73 -6.31
CA ASN A 4 14.54 12.28 -7.18
C ASN A 4 14.03 13.13 -8.35
N MET A 5 12.81 12.90 -8.85
CA MET A 5 12.24 13.64 -9.98
C MET A 5 11.16 14.63 -9.52
N HIS A 6 10.35 14.27 -8.53
CA HIS A 6 9.30 15.14 -7.99
C HIS A 6 9.72 15.87 -6.69
N PHE A 7 11.03 15.84 -6.38
CA PHE A 7 11.69 16.54 -5.28
C PHE A 7 10.97 16.41 -3.92
N GLN A 8 10.92 15.17 -3.43
CA GLN A 8 10.36 14.85 -2.11
C GLN A 8 11.40 14.17 -1.21
N TYR A 9 11.16 14.24 0.11
CA TYR A 9 12.04 13.66 1.12
C TYR A 9 11.42 12.41 1.77
N ASN A 10 10.67 11.59 1.01
CA ASN A 10 9.98 10.45 1.62
C ASN A 10 10.95 9.34 2.02
N GLY A 11 12.06 9.13 1.31
CA GLY A 11 13.05 8.09 1.56
C GLY A 11 13.68 8.20 2.94
N PHE A 12 14.02 9.42 3.38
CA PHE A 12 14.48 9.68 4.75
C PHE A 12 13.43 9.21 5.79
N LEU A 13 12.16 9.57 5.57
CA LEU A 13 11.07 9.22 6.49
C LEU A 13 10.76 7.72 6.47
N TYR A 14 10.78 7.09 5.30
CA TYR A 14 10.65 5.64 5.18
C TYR A 14 11.82 4.91 5.83
N GLY A 15 13.03 5.48 5.81
CA GLY A 15 14.16 4.96 6.58
C GLY A 15 13.90 4.91 8.07
N ILE A 16 13.36 6.00 8.66
CA ILE A 16 12.94 6.02 10.08
C ILE A 16 11.84 4.99 10.34
N MET A 17 10.84 4.89 9.44
CA MET A 17 9.76 3.90 9.56
C MET A 17 10.29 2.47 9.57
N ILE A 18 11.16 2.12 8.62
CA ILE A 18 11.76 0.79 8.52
C ILE A 18 12.62 0.51 9.76
N HIS A 19 13.41 1.49 10.21
CA HIS A 19 14.19 1.34 11.44
C HIS A 19 13.28 1.06 12.65
N SER A 20 12.16 1.77 12.77
CA SER A 20 11.18 1.50 13.82
C SER A 20 10.62 0.08 13.75
N LEU A 21 10.29 -0.42 12.55
CA LEU A 21 9.82 -1.79 12.36
C LEU A 21 10.89 -2.83 12.73
N VAL A 22 12.15 -2.58 12.39
CA VAL A 22 13.27 -3.46 12.76
C VAL A 22 13.46 -3.50 14.28
N ASP A 23 13.37 -2.36 14.97
CA ASP A 23 13.43 -2.32 16.44
C ASP A 23 12.26 -3.11 17.07
N ALA A 24 11.06 -3.02 16.49
CA ALA A 24 9.92 -3.84 16.91
C ALA A 24 10.17 -5.35 16.71
N LYS A 25 10.81 -5.75 15.60
CA LYS A 25 11.21 -7.14 15.35
C LYS A 25 12.25 -7.65 16.36
N GLN A 26 13.19 -6.79 16.76
CA GLN A 26 14.24 -7.11 17.73
C GLN A 26 13.78 -7.09 19.20
N GLY A 27 12.48 -6.86 19.47
CA GLY A 27 11.96 -6.73 20.83
C GLY A 27 12.29 -5.40 21.53
N LYS A 28 12.91 -4.44 20.83
CA LYS A 28 13.25 -3.10 21.34
C LYS A 28 12.05 -2.15 21.24
N PHE A 29 10.92 -2.53 21.87
CA PHE A 29 9.62 -1.88 21.70
C PHE A 29 9.61 -0.39 22.06
N LEU A 30 10.33 0.02 23.10
CA LEU A 30 10.42 1.43 23.51
C LEU A 30 11.06 2.31 22.43
N ARG A 31 12.19 1.84 21.87
CA ARG A 31 12.90 2.54 20.79
C ARG A 31 12.05 2.62 19.53
N SER A 32 11.35 1.54 19.19
CA SER A 32 10.34 1.56 18.12
C SER A 32 9.27 2.62 18.37
N GLY A 33 8.69 2.68 19.57
CA GLY A 33 7.67 3.67 19.91
C GLY A 33 8.16 5.12 19.80
N ILE A 34 9.38 5.39 20.28
CA ILE A 34 10.03 6.72 20.19
C ILE A 34 10.28 7.10 18.72
N LEU A 35 10.89 6.21 17.93
CA LEU A 35 11.15 6.49 16.51
C LEU A 35 9.87 6.72 15.72
N PHE A 36 8.82 5.94 15.99
CA PHE A 36 7.52 6.16 15.36
C PHE A 36 6.87 7.48 15.79
N ALA A 37 7.00 7.89 17.04
CA ALA A 37 6.53 9.20 17.51
C ALA A 37 7.29 10.35 16.81
N VAL A 38 8.61 10.24 16.66
CA VAL A 38 9.42 11.20 15.89
C VAL A 38 8.95 11.25 14.43
N LEU A 39 8.71 10.08 13.81
CA LEU A 39 8.22 9.98 12.44
C LEU A 39 6.86 10.69 12.23
N LEU A 40 5.93 10.54 13.18
CA LEU A 40 4.64 11.24 13.15
C LEU A 40 4.80 12.77 13.19
N ASN A 41 5.77 13.26 13.97
CA ASN A 41 6.08 14.69 14.06
C ASN A 41 6.73 15.23 12.77
N PHE A 42 7.49 14.41 12.04
CA PHE A 42 7.99 14.79 10.72
C PHE A 42 6.88 14.86 9.65
N LYS A 43 5.97 13.88 9.62
CA LYS A 43 4.89 13.85 8.63
C LYS A 43 3.67 13.09 9.15
N HIS A 44 2.53 13.78 9.20
CA HIS A 44 1.26 13.23 9.71
C HIS A 44 0.68 12.09 8.84
N ILE A 45 1.18 11.84 7.62
CA ILE A 45 0.71 10.72 6.78
C ILE A 45 0.91 9.35 7.45
N TYR A 46 1.88 9.23 8.35
CA TYR A 46 2.12 8.01 9.12
C TYR A 46 1.05 7.74 10.19
N LEU A 47 0.14 8.69 10.42
CA LEU A 47 -1.04 8.47 11.26
C LEU A 47 -1.90 7.31 10.72
N TYR A 48 -1.85 7.04 9.41
CA TYR A 48 -2.56 5.93 8.77
C TYR A 48 -2.17 4.56 9.33
N ILE A 49 -0.92 4.37 9.73
CA ILE A 49 -0.43 3.10 10.30
C ILE A 49 -0.35 3.12 11.83
N ALA A 50 -0.59 4.27 12.46
CA ALA A 50 -0.52 4.44 13.91
C ALA A 50 -1.45 3.49 14.70
N PRO A 51 -2.69 3.17 14.26
CA PRO A 51 -3.53 2.22 14.98
C PRO A 51 -2.88 0.85 15.16
N SER A 52 -2.16 0.35 14.15
CA SER A 52 -1.47 -0.93 14.22
C SER A 52 -0.28 -0.88 15.21
N TYR A 53 0.51 0.19 15.17
CA TYR A 53 1.60 0.42 16.13
C TYR A 53 1.08 0.49 17.56
N PHE A 54 0.00 1.23 17.79
CA PHE A 54 -0.60 1.37 19.10
C PHE A 54 -1.06 0.01 19.65
N VAL A 55 -1.84 -0.75 18.88
CA VAL A 55 -2.36 -2.05 19.30
C VAL A 55 -1.23 -3.07 19.54
N PHE A 56 -0.22 -3.09 18.67
CA PHE A 56 0.94 -3.97 18.83
C PHE A 56 1.74 -3.64 20.09
N LEU A 57 2.13 -2.38 20.27
CA LEU A 57 2.90 -1.95 21.44
C LEU A 57 2.09 -2.14 22.72
N LEU A 58 0.80 -1.81 22.73
CA LEU A 58 -0.07 -2.05 23.89
C LEU A 58 -0.07 -3.54 24.28
N ARG A 59 -0.23 -4.44 23.31
CA ARG A 59 -0.30 -5.87 23.60
C ARG A 59 1.07 -6.47 23.98
N ALA A 60 2.11 -6.21 23.20
CA ALA A 60 3.44 -6.80 23.37
C ALA A 60 4.18 -6.18 24.57
N TYR A 61 4.06 -4.88 24.76
CA TYR A 61 4.88 -4.13 25.71
C TYR A 61 4.17 -3.88 27.04
N CYS A 62 2.86 -3.62 27.05
CA CYS A 62 2.13 -3.34 28.30
C CYS A 62 1.51 -4.58 28.94
N PHE A 63 1.05 -5.57 28.16
CA PHE A 63 0.34 -6.74 28.71
C PHE A 63 1.22 -7.98 28.90
N GLU A 64 2.22 -8.22 28.05
CA GLU A 64 3.09 -9.41 28.17
C GLU A 64 4.32 -9.15 29.03
N ASN A 65 4.81 -7.91 29.07
CA ASN A 65 6.00 -7.53 29.83
C ASN A 65 5.58 -6.83 31.13
N SER A 66 5.51 -7.58 32.23
CA SER A 66 5.09 -7.14 33.58
C SER A 66 6.06 -6.11 34.20
N GLY A 67 6.15 -4.91 33.61
CA GLY A 67 7.10 -3.88 34.04
C GLY A 67 6.67 -2.47 33.68
N ASN A 68 6.28 -1.71 34.72
CA ASN A 68 6.09 -0.25 34.83
C ASN A 68 5.37 0.50 33.69
N SER A 69 4.16 0.96 34.00
CA SER A 69 3.36 1.96 33.26
C SER A 69 4.11 3.27 32.91
N MET A 70 5.25 3.54 33.56
CA MET A 70 6.10 4.72 33.31
C MET A 70 6.71 4.81 31.90
N ARG A 71 6.62 3.75 31.09
CA ARG A 71 7.29 3.70 29.78
C ARG A 71 6.56 4.48 28.68
N GLY A 72 5.25 4.74 28.84
CA GLY A 72 4.46 5.60 27.92
C GLY A 72 4.87 7.08 27.94
N PHE A 73 5.54 7.53 29.01
CA PHE A 73 6.07 8.89 29.12
C PHE A 73 7.08 9.23 28.02
N SER A 74 7.79 8.25 27.47
CA SER A 74 8.79 8.53 26.43
C SER A 74 8.15 9.05 25.14
N VAL A 75 6.99 8.49 24.77
CA VAL A 75 6.23 8.96 23.60
C VAL A 75 5.65 10.35 23.87
N ILE A 76 5.10 10.56 25.07
CA ILE A 76 4.59 11.87 25.50
C ILE A 76 5.72 12.90 25.48
N ALA A 77 6.91 12.56 25.97
CA ALA A 77 8.07 13.45 25.99
C ALA A 77 8.47 13.90 24.57
N VAL A 78 8.41 13.03 23.57
CA VAL A 78 8.67 13.40 22.16
C VAL A 78 7.64 14.42 21.67
N PHE A 79 6.34 14.17 21.91
CA PHE A 79 5.29 15.10 21.51
C PHE A 79 5.35 16.41 22.29
N THR A 80 5.66 16.40 23.58
CA THR A 80 5.85 17.59 24.40
C THR A 80 7.07 18.39 23.93
N ALA A 81 8.19 17.74 23.59
CA ALA A 81 9.37 18.41 23.06
C ALA A 81 9.10 19.08 21.69
N SER A 82 8.32 18.42 20.83
CA SER A 82 7.98 18.92 19.50
C SER A 82 6.88 19.99 19.52
N LEU A 83 5.76 19.73 20.21
CA LEU A 83 4.55 20.57 20.21
C LEU A 83 4.49 21.55 21.39
N GLY A 84 5.26 21.33 22.45
CA GLY A 84 5.30 22.19 23.64
C GLY A 84 5.66 23.64 23.36
N PRO A 85 6.66 23.97 22.50
CA PRO A 85 6.93 25.35 22.12
C PRO A 85 5.73 26.04 21.47
N PHE A 86 4.99 25.35 20.61
CA PHE A 86 3.78 25.88 19.98
C PHE A 86 2.63 26.05 20.97
N ALA A 87 2.56 25.17 21.99
CA ALA A 87 1.62 25.30 23.11
C ALA A 87 1.91 26.56 23.93
N ALA A 88 3.18 26.79 24.28
CA ALA A 88 3.61 27.97 25.03
C ALA A 88 3.34 29.29 24.27
N MET A 89 3.41 29.25 22.93
CA MET A 89 3.11 30.41 22.07
C MET A 89 1.62 30.55 21.70
N ASN A 90 0.72 29.72 22.25
CA ASN A 90 -0.71 29.67 21.90
C ASN A 90 -0.99 29.46 20.38
N GLN A 91 -0.07 28.81 19.66
CA GLN A 91 -0.17 28.59 18.21
C GLN A 91 -0.72 27.21 17.82
N LEU A 92 -1.09 26.36 18.79
CA LEU A 92 -1.63 25.02 18.52
C LEU A 92 -2.85 25.01 17.58
N PRO A 93 -3.85 25.91 17.71
CA PRO A 93 -4.99 25.91 16.80
C PRO A 93 -4.59 26.22 15.35
N GLN A 94 -3.61 27.11 15.17
CA GLN A 94 -3.08 27.48 13.86
C GLN A 94 -2.25 26.35 13.24
N LEU A 95 -1.48 25.63 14.05
CA LEU A 95 -0.76 24.44 13.60
C LEU A 95 -1.73 23.35 13.18
N ALA A 96 -2.78 23.09 13.98
CA ALA A 96 -3.79 22.08 13.68
C ALA A 96 -4.56 22.36 12.39
N SER A 97 -4.95 23.62 12.14
CA SER A 97 -5.69 24.00 10.92
C SER A 97 -4.84 23.88 9.64
N ARG A 98 -3.51 23.99 9.76
CA ARG A 98 -2.57 23.78 8.64
C ARG A 98 -2.23 22.31 8.42
N LEU A 99 -2.11 21.53 9.50
CA LEU A 99 -1.88 20.08 9.41
C LEU A 99 -3.08 19.34 8.84
N PHE A 100 -4.29 19.75 9.21
CA PHE A 100 -5.55 19.13 8.78
C PHE A 100 -6.44 20.14 8.04
N PRO A 101 -6.14 20.44 6.77
CA PRO A 101 -6.95 21.38 5.99
C PRO A 101 -8.26 20.73 5.53
N PHE A 102 -9.35 20.98 6.27
CA PHE A 102 -10.67 20.40 5.98
C PHE A 102 -11.39 20.97 4.75
N LYS A 103 -10.81 21.96 4.05
CA LYS A 103 -11.42 22.63 2.90
C LYS A 103 -11.30 21.87 1.58
N ARG A 104 -10.77 20.64 1.59
CA ARG A 104 -10.50 19.90 0.36
C ARG A 104 -11.56 18.81 0.14
N GLY A 105 -12.08 18.71 -1.08
CA GLY A 105 -13.03 17.68 -1.48
C GLY A 105 -12.45 16.26 -1.52
N LEU A 106 -13.35 15.29 -1.71
CA LEU A 106 -13.07 13.85 -1.70
C LEU A 106 -12.06 13.45 -2.79
N CYS A 107 -12.37 13.82 -4.04
CA CYS A 107 -11.52 13.66 -5.21
C CYS A 107 -11.04 15.04 -5.66
N HIS A 108 -9.77 15.17 -6.02
CA HIS A 108 -9.22 16.39 -6.63
C HIS A 108 -8.87 16.13 -8.11
N SER A 109 -8.26 17.11 -8.78
CA SER A 109 -8.00 17.13 -10.23
C SER A 109 -7.39 15.85 -10.80
N TYR A 110 -6.61 15.12 -10.00
CA TYR A 110 -6.16 13.77 -10.30
C TYR A 110 -6.74 12.78 -9.31
N TRP A 111 -7.41 11.73 -9.81
CA TRP A 111 -8.01 10.72 -8.96
C TRP A 111 -6.93 9.74 -8.49
N ALA A 112 -6.72 9.67 -7.17
CA ALA A 112 -5.93 8.59 -6.59
C ALA A 112 -6.61 7.24 -6.89
N ALA A 113 -5.80 6.20 -7.13
CA ALA A 113 -6.26 4.88 -7.55
C ALA A 113 -6.94 4.08 -6.42
N ASN A 114 -8.07 4.56 -5.90
CA ASN A 114 -8.77 4.03 -4.73
C ASN A 114 -10.27 3.78 -5.00
N PHE A 115 -11.05 3.47 -3.95
CA PHE A 115 -12.50 3.21 -4.11
C PHE A 115 -13.25 4.42 -4.67
N TRP A 116 -12.82 5.64 -4.35
CA TRP A 116 -13.48 6.86 -4.78
C TRP A 116 -13.27 7.13 -6.27
N ALA A 117 -12.14 6.70 -6.86
CA ALA A 117 -11.95 6.73 -8.31
C ALA A 117 -12.94 5.82 -9.04
N LEU A 118 -13.15 4.60 -8.53
CA LEU A 118 -14.14 3.67 -9.08
C LEU A 118 -15.56 4.20 -8.90
N TYR A 119 -15.87 4.73 -7.73
CA TYR A 119 -17.17 5.32 -7.42
C TYR A 119 -17.48 6.51 -8.34
N SER A 120 -16.52 7.42 -8.51
CA SER A 120 -16.65 8.58 -9.40
C SER A 120 -16.78 8.15 -10.86
N PHE A 121 -16.06 7.11 -11.29
CA PHE A 121 -16.20 6.55 -12.63
C PHE A 121 -17.61 5.98 -12.87
N VAL A 122 -18.14 5.21 -11.91
CA VAL A 122 -19.50 4.67 -11.99
C VAL A 122 -20.53 5.79 -12.09
N ASP A 123 -20.40 6.87 -11.30
CA ASP A 123 -21.27 8.04 -11.40
C ASP A 123 -21.26 8.65 -12.81
N ARG A 124 -20.07 8.82 -13.40
CA ARG A 124 -19.94 9.35 -14.78
C ARG A 124 -20.57 8.42 -15.82
N VAL A 125 -20.39 7.11 -15.69
CA VAL A 125 -21.02 6.14 -16.60
C VAL A 125 -22.54 6.19 -16.46
N MET A 126 -23.06 6.26 -15.23
CA MET A 126 -24.51 6.38 -14.99
C MET A 126 -25.08 7.67 -15.60
N ILE A 127 -24.40 8.81 -15.45
CA ILE A 127 -24.82 10.08 -16.08
C ILE A 127 -24.92 9.93 -17.60
N VAL A 128 -23.91 9.31 -18.24
CA VAL A 128 -23.92 9.11 -19.69
C VAL A 128 -25.03 8.15 -20.13
N LEU A 129 -25.24 7.06 -19.39
CA LEU A 129 -26.30 6.09 -19.69
C LEU A 129 -27.68 6.73 -19.52
N LEU A 130 -27.94 7.41 -18.41
CA LEU A 130 -29.25 8.03 -18.12
C LEU A 130 -29.56 9.22 -19.06
N SER A 131 -28.54 9.96 -19.51
CA SER A 131 -28.74 11.08 -20.45
C SER A 131 -28.91 10.66 -21.91
N LYS A 132 -28.27 9.55 -22.33
CA LYS A 132 -28.28 9.11 -23.74
C LYS A 132 -29.25 7.98 -24.05
N THR A 133 -29.83 7.33 -23.04
CA THR A 133 -30.76 6.21 -23.24
C THR A 133 -32.11 6.49 -22.58
N PRO A 134 -33.23 5.92 -23.08
CA PRO A 134 -34.54 6.06 -22.46
C PRO A 134 -34.63 5.40 -21.07
N LEU A 135 -33.57 4.70 -20.62
CA LEU A 135 -33.49 4.06 -19.31
C LEU A 135 -33.69 5.05 -18.15
N GLY A 136 -33.32 6.33 -18.34
CA GLY A 136 -33.53 7.38 -17.35
C GLY A 136 -35.01 7.64 -17.01
N GLN A 137 -35.92 7.41 -17.97
CA GLN A 137 -37.36 7.56 -17.76
C GLN A 137 -37.96 6.39 -16.97
N TYR A 138 -37.35 5.21 -17.01
CA TYR A 138 -37.82 4.02 -16.29
C TYR A 138 -37.33 3.93 -14.84
N LEU A 139 -36.19 4.55 -14.55
CA LEU A 139 -35.51 4.44 -13.25
C LEU A 139 -35.86 5.57 -12.28
N ASP A 140 -36.59 6.61 -12.72
CA ASP A 140 -37.02 7.78 -11.92
C ASP A 140 -35.90 8.36 -11.03
N LEU A 141 -34.65 8.29 -11.51
CA LEU A 141 -33.49 8.82 -10.80
C LEU A 141 -33.37 10.31 -11.13
N SER A 142 -33.46 11.14 -10.09
CA SER A 142 -33.26 12.59 -10.18
C SER A 142 -31.82 12.90 -10.58
N LEU A 143 -31.62 13.30 -11.83
CA LEU A 143 -30.34 13.80 -12.32
C LEU A 143 -30.16 15.25 -11.88
N ASP A 144 -29.11 15.53 -11.11
CA ASP A 144 -28.76 16.91 -10.79
C ASP A 144 -28.19 17.61 -12.04
N THR A 145 -28.91 18.61 -12.54
CA THR A 145 -28.55 19.38 -13.75
C THR A 145 -27.18 20.09 -13.63
N SER A 146 -26.72 20.33 -12.40
CA SER A 146 -25.40 20.91 -12.14
C SER A 146 -24.24 19.96 -12.49
N ALA A 147 -24.42 18.64 -12.31
CA ALA A 147 -23.44 17.62 -12.65
C ALA A 147 -23.28 17.42 -14.17
N LEU A 148 -24.35 17.69 -14.94
CA LEU A 148 -24.32 17.65 -16.40
C LEU A 148 -23.47 18.81 -16.98
N ALA A 149 -23.53 20.00 -16.37
CA ALA A 149 -22.74 21.16 -16.74
C ALA A 149 -21.25 21.03 -16.34
N ALA A 150 -20.94 20.33 -15.26
CA ALA A 150 -19.56 20.01 -14.87
C ALA A 150 -18.90 18.98 -15.81
N THR A 151 -19.70 18.03 -16.34
CA THR A 151 -19.22 17.01 -17.28
C THR A 151 -18.83 17.61 -18.64
N THR A 152 -19.48 18.69 -19.07
CA THR A 152 -19.27 19.32 -20.38
C THR A 152 -18.12 20.32 -20.43
N ARG A 153 -17.69 20.88 -19.28
CA ARG A 153 -16.59 21.89 -19.24
C ARG A 153 -15.20 21.31 -18.97
N GLY A 154 -15.08 20.02 -18.68
CA GLY A 154 -13.78 19.41 -18.34
C GLY A 154 -13.11 19.97 -17.07
N LEU A 155 -13.77 20.86 -16.33
CA LEU A 155 -13.25 21.48 -15.11
C LEU A 155 -13.57 20.61 -13.89
N VAL A 156 -12.53 20.06 -13.29
CA VAL A 156 -12.59 19.30 -12.04
C VAL A 156 -12.60 20.27 -10.85
N GLY A 157 -13.79 20.76 -10.49
CA GLY A 157 -14.05 21.25 -9.14
C GLY A 157 -14.29 20.10 -8.15
N ASP A 158 -14.56 20.41 -6.88
CA ASP A 158 -15.01 19.41 -5.89
C ASP A 158 -16.14 18.57 -6.49
N THR A 159 -15.93 17.25 -6.61
CA THR A 159 -16.85 16.37 -7.33
C THR A 159 -18.18 16.27 -6.61
N VAL A 160 -19.16 17.05 -7.06
CA VAL A 160 -20.58 16.80 -6.77
C VAL A 160 -21.00 15.60 -7.63
N PHE A 161 -21.49 14.55 -6.98
CA PHE A 161 -21.97 13.35 -7.64
C PHE A 161 -23.35 13.63 -8.25
N GLY A 162 -23.53 13.26 -9.53
CA GLY A 162 -24.75 13.58 -10.26
C GLY A 162 -25.88 12.58 -10.07
N VAL A 163 -25.54 11.33 -9.74
CA VAL A 163 -26.47 10.22 -9.57
C VAL A 163 -26.25 9.53 -8.22
N LEU A 164 -24.98 9.31 -7.87
CA LEU A 164 -24.61 8.64 -6.64
C LEU A 164 -24.68 9.58 -5.42
N PRO A 165 -24.94 9.06 -4.20
CA PRO A 165 -25.04 9.90 -3.01
C PRO A 165 -23.71 10.57 -2.64
N THR A 166 -23.80 11.81 -2.15
CA THR A 166 -22.62 12.56 -1.71
C THR A 166 -21.95 11.91 -0.50
N ILE A 167 -20.68 11.55 -0.66
CA ILE A 167 -19.86 10.99 0.40
C ILE A 167 -19.27 12.11 1.25
N THR A 168 -19.39 12.01 2.57
CA THR A 168 -18.86 12.99 3.53
C THR A 168 -17.58 12.48 4.20
N ALA A 169 -16.79 13.38 4.79
CA ALA A 169 -15.61 13.02 5.58
C ALA A 169 -15.94 12.06 6.75
N LYS A 170 -17.17 12.10 7.29
CA LYS A 170 -17.60 11.18 8.34
C LYS A 170 -17.75 9.75 7.80
N HIS A 171 -18.35 9.58 6.62
CA HIS A 171 -18.53 8.26 6.00
C HIS A 171 -17.17 7.60 5.72
N THR A 172 -16.24 8.35 5.15
CA THR A 172 -14.87 7.86 4.85
C THR A 172 -14.09 7.48 6.11
N LEU A 173 -14.21 8.27 7.18
CA LEU A 173 -13.57 7.98 8.47
C LEU A 173 -14.11 6.66 9.07
N ILE A 174 -15.44 6.49 9.08
CA ILE A 174 -16.08 5.27 9.58
C ILE A 174 -15.63 4.06 8.74
N LEU A 175 -15.70 4.16 7.41
CA LEU A 175 -15.30 3.07 6.51
C LEU A 175 -13.82 2.71 6.68
N THR A 176 -12.93 3.70 6.78
CA THR A 176 -11.50 3.48 7.04
C THR A 176 -11.30 2.73 8.35
N GLY A 177 -11.96 3.15 9.43
CA GLY A 177 -11.89 2.46 10.72
C GLY A 177 -12.38 1.01 10.62
N LEU A 178 -13.52 0.77 9.97
CA LEU A 178 -14.07 -0.58 9.77
C LEU A 178 -13.10 -1.50 9.02
N LEU A 179 -12.42 -1.00 7.99
CA LEU A 179 -11.43 -1.78 7.23
C LEU A 179 -10.16 -2.08 8.05
N GLN A 180 -9.81 -1.24 9.02
CA GLN A 180 -8.65 -1.47 9.89
C GLN A 180 -8.93 -2.50 11.00
N ILE A 181 -10.15 -2.52 11.55
CA ILE A 181 -10.54 -3.35 12.71
C ILE A 181 -10.10 -4.82 12.60
N PRO A 182 -10.34 -5.56 11.50
CA PRO A 182 -9.93 -6.96 11.41
C PRO A 182 -8.43 -7.17 11.60
N GLY A 183 -7.60 -6.30 11.02
CA GLY A 183 -6.14 -6.35 11.17
C GLY A 183 -5.69 -6.02 12.60
N LEU A 184 -6.37 -5.08 13.26
CA LEU A 184 -6.10 -4.70 14.65
C LEU A 184 -6.45 -5.82 15.63
N ILE A 185 -7.64 -6.43 15.49
CA ILE A 185 -8.05 -7.58 16.31
C ILE A 185 -7.05 -8.74 16.15
N PHE A 186 -6.58 -8.96 14.91
CA PHE A 186 -5.67 -10.06 14.62
C PHE A 186 -4.32 -9.93 15.34
N VAL A 187 -3.77 -8.72 15.42
CA VAL A 187 -2.56 -8.38 16.20
C VAL A 187 -2.83 -8.41 17.69
N PHE A 188 -3.95 -7.86 18.15
CA PHE A 188 -4.27 -7.81 19.57
C PHE A 188 -4.38 -9.21 20.19
N ARG A 189 -4.91 -10.18 19.44
CA ARG A 189 -4.97 -11.59 19.87
C ARG A 189 -3.58 -12.19 20.12
N LYS A 190 -2.60 -11.85 19.29
CA LYS A 190 -1.22 -12.33 19.42
C LYS A 190 -0.24 -11.36 18.79
N ALA A 191 0.63 -10.77 19.61
CA ALA A 191 1.55 -9.73 19.18
C ALA A 191 2.85 -10.29 18.61
N THR A 192 2.78 -10.98 17.47
CA THR A 192 3.99 -11.38 16.72
C THR A 192 4.35 -10.34 15.66
N PHE A 193 5.63 -10.27 15.28
CA PHE A 193 6.09 -9.35 14.24
C PHE A 193 5.38 -9.59 12.89
N GLU A 194 5.15 -10.84 12.51
CA GLU A 194 4.41 -11.19 11.27
C GLU A 194 3.00 -10.60 11.24
N ARG A 195 2.28 -10.70 12.36
CA ARG A 195 0.94 -10.12 12.48
C ARG A 195 1.03 -8.59 12.49
N PHE A 196 2.03 -8.04 13.18
CA PHE A 196 2.23 -6.60 13.23
C PHE A 196 2.50 -5.99 11.85
N ILE A 197 3.51 -6.46 11.10
CA ILE A 197 3.80 -5.93 9.77
C ILE A 197 2.62 -6.12 8.82
N GLY A 198 1.92 -7.25 8.93
CA GLY A 198 0.73 -7.51 8.14
C GLY A 198 -0.41 -6.52 8.39
N SER A 199 -0.66 -6.21 9.67
CA SER A 199 -1.64 -5.22 10.10
C SER A 199 -1.25 -3.79 9.76
N VAL A 200 0.03 -3.43 9.84
CA VAL A 200 0.55 -2.13 9.38
C VAL A 200 0.23 -1.91 7.91
N THR A 201 0.49 -2.92 7.07
CA THR A 201 0.15 -2.87 5.64
C THR A 201 -1.35 -2.76 5.40
N LEU A 202 -2.18 -3.53 6.14
CA LEU A 202 -3.65 -3.41 6.02
C LEU A 202 -4.16 -2.04 6.46
N CYS A 203 -3.56 -1.42 7.47
CA CYS A 203 -3.91 -0.06 7.88
C CYS A 203 -3.55 0.97 6.81
N ALA A 204 -2.38 0.82 6.17
CA ALA A 204 -1.99 1.64 5.03
C ALA A 204 -2.99 1.51 3.86
N PHE A 205 -3.38 0.27 3.51
CA PHE A 205 -4.39 0.03 2.47
C PHE A 205 -5.75 0.63 2.82
N ALA A 206 -6.23 0.44 4.04
CA ALA A 206 -7.52 0.97 4.48
C ALA A 206 -7.57 2.49 4.33
N SER A 207 -6.53 3.20 4.78
CA SER A 207 -6.44 4.66 4.66
C SER A 207 -6.27 5.12 3.20
N PHE A 208 -5.55 4.36 2.35
CA PHE A 208 -5.43 4.69 0.93
C PHE A 208 -6.74 4.47 0.15
N LEU A 209 -7.42 3.36 0.43
CA LEU A 209 -8.63 2.92 -0.30
C LEU A 209 -9.87 3.74 0.07
N ALA A 210 -10.06 4.00 1.37
CA ALA A 210 -11.28 4.60 1.91
C ALA A 210 -11.07 5.98 2.53
N GLY A 211 -9.84 6.51 2.56
CA GLY A 211 -9.55 7.80 3.18
C GLY A 211 -10.22 8.98 2.48
N TRP A 212 -10.47 10.05 3.24
CA TRP A 212 -10.85 11.34 2.68
C TRP A 212 -9.61 12.03 2.09
N HIS A 213 -9.73 12.57 0.88
CA HIS A 213 -8.69 13.39 0.25
C HIS A 213 -7.33 12.67 0.16
N VAL A 214 -7.31 11.50 -0.47
CA VAL A 214 -6.10 10.70 -0.66
C VAL A 214 -5.35 11.18 -1.90
N HIS A 215 -4.02 11.32 -1.75
CA HIS A 215 -3.10 11.64 -2.84
C HIS A 215 -2.56 10.36 -3.46
N GLU A 216 -2.28 10.38 -4.76
CA GLU A 216 -1.69 9.25 -5.49
C GLU A 216 -0.40 8.75 -4.86
N LYS A 217 0.41 9.66 -4.31
CA LYS A 217 1.70 9.38 -3.65
C LYS A 217 1.53 8.53 -2.38
N ALA A 218 0.34 8.50 -1.79
CA ALA A 218 0.10 7.71 -0.58
C ALA A 218 0.19 6.19 -0.83
N ILE A 219 0.12 5.72 -2.09
CA ILE A 219 0.34 4.30 -2.44
C ILE A 219 1.75 3.80 -2.05
N LEU A 220 2.71 4.71 -1.93
CA LEU A 220 4.06 4.41 -1.46
C LEU A 220 4.05 3.80 -0.05
N LEU A 221 3.15 4.25 0.83
CA LEU A 221 3.06 3.69 2.19
C LEU A 221 2.62 2.21 2.15
N CYS A 222 1.69 1.86 1.25
CA CYS A 222 1.24 0.48 1.06
C CYS A 222 2.36 -0.39 0.48
N THR A 223 2.98 0.06 -0.61
CA THR A 223 4.02 -0.72 -1.32
C THR A 223 5.28 -0.92 -0.47
N ILE A 224 5.71 0.08 0.29
CA ILE A 224 6.89 -0.04 1.18
C ILE A 224 6.60 -0.98 2.36
N THR A 225 5.43 -0.87 2.99
CA THR A 225 5.07 -1.78 4.11
C THR A 225 4.92 -3.24 3.64
N MET A 226 4.36 -3.46 2.44
CA MET A 226 4.38 -4.78 1.78
C MET A 226 5.81 -5.28 1.52
N SER A 227 6.69 -4.41 1.02
CA SER A 227 8.09 -4.77 0.73
C SER A 227 8.81 -5.26 1.98
N VAL A 228 8.60 -4.60 3.13
CA VAL A 228 9.17 -5.02 4.42
C VAL A 228 8.61 -6.38 4.85
N GLY A 229 7.30 -6.60 4.68
CA GLY A 229 6.68 -7.90 4.96
C GLY A 229 7.26 -9.03 4.11
N ILE A 230 7.46 -8.80 2.81
CA ILE A 230 8.07 -9.79 1.91
C ILE A 230 9.54 -10.04 2.26
N ALA A 231 10.32 -8.99 2.50
CA ALA A 231 11.71 -9.14 2.91
C ALA A 231 11.84 -9.96 4.20
N ASN A 232 10.89 -9.78 5.13
CA ASN A 232 10.83 -10.58 6.35
C ASN A 232 10.58 -12.07 6.05
N MET A 233 9.61 -12.40 5.20
CA MET A 233 9.32 -13.79 4.80
C MET A 233 10.46 -14.45 4.01
N VAL A 234 11.19 -13.68 3.19
CA VAL A 234 12.37 -14.16 2.45
C VAL A 234 13.51 -14.48 3.42
N GLY A 235 13.76 -13.61 4.40
CA GLY A 235 14.82 -13.80 5.39
C GLY A 235 14.60 -15.00 6.31
N THR A 236 13.35 -15.47 6.46
CA THR A 236 13.02 -16.66 7.26
C THR A 236 12.97 -17.96 6.45
N SER A 237 13.19 -17.90 5.12
CA SER A 237 13.17 -19.09 4.26
C SER A 237 14.44 -19.94 4.44
N PRO A 238 14.35 -21.28 4.59
CA PRO A 238 15.52 -22.13 4.85
C PRO A 238 16.59 -22.12 3.74
N ASN A 239 16.25 -21.66 2.53
CA ASN A 239 17.18 -21.58 1.40
C ASN A 239 18.04 -20.30 1.36
N SER A 240 17.77 -19.29 2.20
CA SER A 240 18.52 -18.02 2.15
C SER A 240 19.86 -18.04 2.91
N GLY A 241 20.20 -19.16 3.58
CA GLY A 241 21.43 -19.33 4.36
C GLY A 241 22.61 -20.02 3.67
N ALA A 242 22.49 -20.47 2.40
CA ALA A 242 23.54 -21.26 1.75
C ALA A 242 24.68 -20.45 1.09
N GLY A 243 24.79 -19.14 1.37
CA GLY A 243 25.64 -18.23 0.58
C GLY A 243 26.76 -17.47 1.31
N SER A 244 26.96 -17.63 2.61
CA SER A 244 28.04 -16.90 3.31
C SER A 244 28.53 -17.62 4.57
N GLY A 245 29.31 -18.68 4.36
CA GLY A 245 30.13 -19.29 5.40
C GLY A 245 31.61 -19.06 5.10
N ALA A 246 32.21 -18.05 5.72
CA ALA A 246 33.66 -17.96 5.92
C ALA A 246 33.96 -16.97 7.07
N GLY A 247 34.48 -17.47 8.20
CA GLY A 247 35.07 -16.62 9.25
C GLY A 247 34.73 -16.98 10.70
N SER A 248 35.44 -17.99 11.21
CA SER A 248 35.73 -18.37 12.60
C SER A 248 35.60 -17.32 13.72
N GLY A 249 35.17 -17.77 14.92
CA GLY A 249 35.54 -17.13 16.20
C GLY A 249 34.65 -17.54 17.38
N ALA A 250 35.17 -18.40 18.26
CA ALA A 250 34.50 -18.93 19.44
C ALA A 250 34.21 -17.87 20.51
N GLY A 251 33.07 -18.02 21.21
CA GLY A 251 32.70 -17.27 22.41
C GLY A 251 31.42 -17.83 23.02
N ALA A 252 31.57 -18.81 23.91
CA ALA A 252 30.49 -19.44 24.64
C ALA A 252 30.00 -18.52 25.78
N GLY A 253 28.68 -18.42 25.95
CA GLY A 253 28.04 -17.98 27.20
C GLY A 253 27.21 -16.70 27.10
N ALA A 254 25.99 -16.79 26.57
CA ALA A 254 24.84 -15.99 27.00
C ALA A 254 23.53 -16.51 26.34
N GLU A 255 22.61 -16.95 27.20
CA GLU A 255 21.15 -16.95 27.02
C GLU A 255 20.53 -17.76 25.87
N THR A 256 20.22 -19.00 26.25
CA THR A 256 19.29 -19.95 25.65
C THR A 256 17.86 -19.37 25.54
N LEU A 257 17.63 -18.45 24.60
CA LEU A 257 16.29 -17.90 24.29
C LEU A 257 16.11 -17.65 22.78
N SER A 258 16.70 -18.49 21.91
CA SER A 258 16.95 -18.10 20.51
C SER A 258 16.79 -19.18 19.45
N LEU A 259 15.93 -20.20 19.63
CA LEU A 259 15.66 -21.18 18.55
C LEU A 259 14.19 -21.58 18.33
N SER A 260 13.24 -21.18 19.19
CA SER A 260 11.82 -21.58 19.04
C SER A 260 10.92 -20.54 18.34
N GLU A 261 11.41 -19.32 18.08
CA GLU A 261 10.61 -18.21 17.50
C GLU A 261 10.97 -17.83 16.05
N GLN A 262 11.86 -18.57 15.37
CA GLN A 262 12.17 -18.36 13.94
C GLN A 262 11.22 -19.09 12.97
N ASN A 263 9.98 -19.36 13.38
CA ASN A 263 8.94 -19.85 12.45
C ASN A 263 8.21 -18.66 11.80
N GLY A 264 8.94 -17.86 11.01
CA GLY A 264 8.33 -16.93 10.06
C GLY A 264 7.54 -17.70 9.01
N GLY A 265 6.41 -17.15 8.56
CA GLY A 265 5.63 -17.77 7.49
C GLY A 265 6.47 -17.85 6.21
N ALA A 266 6.52 -19.02 5.58
CA ALA A 266 7.19 -19.15 4.29
C ALA A 266 6.49 -18.28 3.24
N LEU A 267 7.28 -17.57 2.43
CA LEU A 267 6.79 -16.73 1.33
C LEU A 267 5.89 -17.56 0.41
N THR A 268 4.63 -17.15 0.25
CA THR A 268 3.68 -17.85 -0.63
C THR A 268 3.58 -17.18 -2.00
N SER A 269 3.14 -17.94 -3.00
CA SER A 269 2.86 -17.40 -4.34
C SER A 269 1.78 -16.31 -4.31
N LYS A 270 0.85 -16.34 -3.34
CA LYS A 270 -0.19 -15.29 -3.19
C LYS A 270 0.39 -13.95 -2.75
N ASP A 271 1.37 -13.98 -1.84
CA ASP A 271 2.04 -12.77 -1.35
C ASP A 271 2.82 -12.08 -2.48
N VAL A 272 3.55 -12.86 -3.27
CA VAL A 272 4.30 -12.36 -4.43
C VAL A 272 3.37 -11.81 -5.49
N ARG A 273 2.30 -12.53 -5.86
CA ARG A 273 1.30 -12.04 -6.83
C ARG A 273 0.69 -10.70 -6.41
N SER A 274 0.22 -10.60 -5.17
CA SER A 274 -0.36 -9.38 -4.62
C SER A 274 0.65 -8.22 -4.70
N PHE A 275 1.88 -8.43 -4.23
CA PHE A 275 2.90 -7.38 -4.23
C PHE A 275 3.30 -6.91 -5.61
N MET A 276 3.45 -7.83 -6.56
CA MET A 276 3.82 -7.47 -7.93
C MET A 276 2.71 -6.68 -8.63
N ILE A 277 1.44 -7.06 -8.43
CA ILE A 277 0.30 -6.30 -8.97
C ILE A 277 0.22 -4.91 -8.34
N VAL A 278 0.29 -4.81 -7.01
CA VAL A 278 0.23 -3.53 -6.29
C VAL A 278 1.41 -2.63 -6.66
N SER A 279 2.60 -3.21 -6.84
CA SER A 279 3.78 -2.47 -7.33
C SER A 279 3.55 -1.92 -8.73
N LEU A 280 2.99 -2.71 -9.65
CA LEU A 280 2.72 -2.31 -11.03
C LEU A 280 1.79 -1.10 -11.08
N VAL A 281 0.64 -1.23 -10.42
CA VAL A 281 -0.37 -0.17 -10.38
C VAL A 281 0.07 1.03 -9.55
N GLY A 282 0.97 0.82 -8.58
CA GLY A 282 1.65 1.90 -7.87
C GLY A 282 2.52 2.73 -8.80
N TYR A 283 3.29 2.12 -9.70
CA TYR A 283 4.01 2.86 -10.73
C TYR A 283 3.06 3.55 -11.71
N ILE A 284 2.14 2.81 -12.32
CA ILE A 284 1.20 3.34 -13.33
C ILE A 284 0.36 4.49 -12.75
N GLY A 285 -0.15 4.34 -11.53
CA GLY A 285 -0.93 5.36 -10.83
C GLY A 285 -0.13 6.61 -10.46
N LEU A 286 1.21 6.57 -10.51
CA LEU A 286 2.08 7.73 -10.32
C LEU A 286 2.51 8.36 -11.65
N TRP A 287 2.30 7.72 -12.79
CA TRP A 287 2.77 8.26 -14.07
C TRP A 287 2.15 9.62 -14.43
N PRO A 288 0.84 9.88 -14.22
CA PRO A 288 0.26 11.19 -14.51
C PRO A 288 0.83 12.35 -13.68
N LEU A 289 1.52 12.06 -12.56
CA LEU A 289 2.26 13.09 -11.80
C LEU A 289 3.42 13.68 -12.62
N PHE A 290 3.94 12.89 -13.54
CA PHE A 290 5.02 13.26 -14.44
C PHE A 290 4.39 13.42 -15.83
N PHE A 291 3.99 14.63 -16.18
CA PHE A 291 3.20 14.87 -17.39
C PHE A 291 4.06 15.19 -18.62
N THR A 292 5.36 15.43 -18.44
CA THR A 292 6.25 15.77 -19.56
C THR A 292 6.55 14.54 -20.42
N ARG A 293 6.66 14.74 -21.74
CA ARG A 293 6.87 13.65 -22.71
C ARG A 293 8.28 13.07 -22.61
N GLU A 294 9.23 13.92 -22.27
CA GLU A 294 10.65 13.61 -22.14
C GLU A 294 10.90 12.62 -21.00
N GLU A 295 10.07 12.66 -19.96
CA GLU A 295 10.17 11.74 -18.82
C GLU A 295 9.56 10.36 -19.12
N THR A 296 8.69 10.21 -20.13
CA THR A 296 7.95 8.96 -20.39
C THR A 296 8.88 7.75 -20.62
N PRO A 297 9.93 7.83 -21.45
CA PRO A 297 10.90 6.74 -21.60
C PRO A 297 11.56 6.36 -20.26
N ILE A 298 11.86 7.34 -19.41
CA ILE A 298 12.49 7.12 -18.10
C ILE A 298 11.56 6.34 -17.17
N LYS A 299 10.27 6.72 -17.10
CA LYS A 299 9.27 6.04 -16.27
C LYS A 299 9.09 4.58 -16.68
N VAL A 300 8.97 4.34 -17.99
CA VAL A 300 8.82 3.00 -18.57
C VAL A 300 10.06 2.16 -18.27
N LEU A 301 11.26 2.70 -18.52
CA LEU A 301 12.51 1.99 -18.30
C LEU A 301 12.69 1.61 -16.83
N ILE A 302 12.48 2.55 -15.89
CA ILE A 302 12.58 2.27 -14.45
C ILE A 302 11.59 1.19 -14.03
N THR A 303 10.36 1.24 -14.55
CA THR A 303 9.33 0.24 -14.24
C THR A 303 9.76 -1.13 -14.78
N VAL A 304 10.22 -1.22 -16.02
CA VAL A 304 10.68 -2.48 -16.61
C VAL A 304 11.86 -3.06 -15.84
N ILE A 305 12.87 -2.24 -15.52
CA ILE A 305 14.04 -2.67 -14.71
C ILE A 305 13.58 -3.18 -13.35
N TRP A 306 12.68 -2.48 -12.66
CA TRP A 306 12.14 -2.90 -11.38
C TRP A 306 11.49 -4.29 -11.47
N PHE A 307 10.65 -4.52 -12.49
CA PHE A 307 9.96 -5.80 -12.67
C PHE A 307 10.91 -6.94 -13.03
N ILE A 308 11.96 -6.67 -13.81
CA ILE A 308 12.99 -7.67 -14.13
C ILE A 308 13.79 -8.01 -12.87
N VAL A 309 14.34 -7.02 -12.17
CA VAL A 309 15.23 -7.22 -11.02
C VAL A 309 14.47 -7.83 -9.83
N VAL A 310 13.38 -7.19 -9.41
CA VAL A 310 12.61 -7.66 -8.24
C VAL A 310 11.86 -8.94 -8.57
N GLY A 311 11.31 -9.05 -9.78
CA GLY A 311 10.60 -10.26 -10.20
C GLY A 311 11.50 -11.49 -10.27
N SER A 312 12.70 -11.35 -10.84
CA SER A 312 13.68 -12.44 -10.89
C SER A 312 14.27 -12.78 -9.52
N GLY A 313 14.42 -11.80 -8.63
CA GLY A 313 14.82 -12.03 -7.24
C GLY A 313 13.77 -12.81 -6.45
N LEU A 314 12.49 -12.45 -6.59
CA LEU A 314 11.39 -13.12 -5.88
C LEU A 314 11.14 -14.55 -6.40
N ASP A 315 11.29 -14.83 -7.71
CA ASP A 315 11.19 -16.19 -8.27
C ASP A 315 12.22 -17.16 -7.65
N GLN A 316 13.38 -16.65 -7.23
CA GLN A 316 14.41 -17.45 -6.56
C GLN A 316 14.07 -17.75 -5.09
N CYS A 317 13.25 -16.90 -4.46
CA CYS A 317 12.94 -17.02 -3.03
C CYS A 317 11.76 -17.95 -2.74
N ILE A 318 10.94 -18.29 -3.75
CA ILE A 318 9.79 -19.18 -3.60
C ILE A 318 10.28 -20.65 -3.54
N PRO A 319 9.95 -21.41 -2.47
CA PRO A 319 10.30 -22.82 -2.39
C PRO A 319 9.72 -23.61 -3.56
N ARG A 320 10.57 -24.31 -4.31
CA ARG A 320 10.12 -25.21 -5.38
C ARG A 320 9.67 -26.54 -4.78
N PRO A 321 8.52 -27.10 -5.17
CA PRO A 321 8.17 -28.45 -4.80
C PRO A 321 9.26 -29.39 -5.34
N PHE A 322 9.86 -30.18 -4.45
CA PHE A 322 10.87 -31.19 -4.81
C PHE A 322 10.19 -32.21 -5.74
N LYS A 323 10.46 -32.13 -7.04
CA LYS A 323 10.11 -33.21 -7.96
C LYS A 323 11.03 -34.37 -7.63
N GLY A 324 10.47 -35.44 -7.09
CA GLY A 324 11.20 -36.69 -6.82
C GLY A 324 11.97 -37.12 -8.06
N SER A 325 13.20 -37.57 -7.83
CA SER A 325 14.13 -38.09 -8.81
C SER A 325 13.47 -39.10 -9.75
N SER A 326 13.21 -38.70 -10.98
CA SER A 326 13.34 -39.60 -12.11
C SER A 326 14.40 -39.03 -13.05
N LEU A 327 15.43 -39.85 -13.21
CA LEU A 327 16.60 -39.67 -14.05
C LEU A 327 16.21 -39.12 -15.44
N SER A 328 16.49 -37.85 -15.68
CA SER A 328 16.58 -37.30 -17.04
C SER A 328 17.60 -36.17 -17.08
N THR A 329 18.74 -36.57 -17.61
CA THR A 329 19.84 -35.85 -18.25
C THR A 329 19.57 -34.39 -18.64
N GLU A 330 20.49 -33.55 -18.18
CA GLU A 330 20.96 -32.29 -18.77
C GLU A 330 19.98 -31.43 -19.58
N ALA A 331 19.49 -30.38 -18.93
CA ALA A 331 19.55 -29.02 -19.49
C ALA A 331 19.62 -28.05 -18.30
N GLY A 332 20.70 -27.26 -18.21
CA GLY A 332 20.74 -26.13 -17.28
C GLY A 332 19.48 -25.26 -17.47
N PRO A 333 18.91 -24.64 -16.42
CA PRO A 333 17.67 -23.90 -16.56
C PRO A 333 17.87 -22.77 -17.56
N SER A 334 17.26 -22.88 -18.74
CA SER A 334 17.28 -21.82 -19.75
C SER A 334 16.75 -20.53 -19.14
N LEU A 335 17.33 -19.40 -19.53
CA LEU A 335 16.90 -18.06 -19.07
C LEU A 335 15.39 -17.85 -19.30
N THR A 336 14.82 -18.50 -20.32
CA THR A 336 13.41 -18.50 -20.68
C THR A 336 12.49 -19.28 -19.73
N SER A 337 13.03 -20.19 -18.91
CA SER A 337 12.27 -20.97 -17.93
C SER A 337 12.20 -20.32 -16.54
N ARG A 338 12.71 -19.08 -16.39
CA ARG A 338 12.69 -18.27 -15.16
C ARG A 338 11.74 -17.08 -15.31
N SER A 339 10.47 -17.37 -15.60
CA SER A 339 9.45 -16.33 -15.69
C SER A 339 8.60 -16.30 -14.42
N MET A 340 8.64 -15.17 -13.72
CA MET A 340 7.79 -14.87 -12.56
C MET A 340 6.29 -14.90 -12.93
N LEU A 341 5.96 -14.74 -14.22
CA LEU A 341 4.60 -14.88 -14.75
C LEU A 341 3.99 -16.28 -14.53
N ARG A 342 4.79 -17.31 -14.22
CA ARG A 342 4.25 -18.66 -13.91
C ARG A 342 3.34 -18.69 -12.68
N TYR A 343 3.51 -17.74 -11.76
CA TYR A 343 2.67 -17.66 -10.57
C TYR A 343 1.35 -16.93 -10.85
N PHE A 344 1.27 -16.19 -11.95
CA PHE A 344 0.10 -15.42 -12.33
C PHE A 344 -0.91 -16.33 -13.02
N THR A 345 -2.18 -16.15 -12.68
CA THR A 345 -3.30 -16.71 -13.42
C THR A 345 -3.42 -16.03 -14.79
N THR A 346 -4.09 -16.68 -15.74
CA THR A 346 -4.33 -16.12 -17.08
C THR A 346 -4.97 -14.73 -17.03
N LEU A 347 -5.91 -14.51 -16.10
CA LEU A 347 -6.56 -13.21 -15.91
C LEU A 347 -5.60 -12.15 -15.37
N GLU A 348 -4.72 -12.50 -14.43
CA GLU A 348 -3.74 -11.55 -13.92
C GLU A 348 -2.68 -11.23 -14.97
N CYS A 349 -2.26 -12.20 -15.78
CA CYS A 349 -1.39 -11.95 -16.94
C CYS A 349 -2.08 -10.99 -17.92
N LEU A 350 -3.33 -11.25 -18.28
CA LEU A 350 -4.11 -10.38 -19.16
C LEU A 350 -4.22 -8.97 -18.58
N TYR A 351 -4.46 -8.85 -17.29
CA TYR A 351 -4.49 -7.56 -16.60
C TYR A 351 -3.14 -6.85 -16.70
N VAL A 352 -2.04 -7.51 -16.29
CA VAL A 352 -0.67 -6.95 -16.30
C VAL A 352 -0.27 -6.51 -17.70
N PHE A 353 -0.46 -7.33 -18.73
CA PHE A 353 -0.15 -6.93 -20.11
C PHE A 353 -1.14 -5.91 -20.68
N GLY A 354 -2.37 -5.88 -20.16
CA GLY A 354 -3.39 -4.89 -20.48
C GLY A 354 -2.98 -3.46 -20.13
N CYS A 355 -1.95 -3.25 -19.31
CA CYS A 355 -1.40 -1.90 -19.10
C CYS A 355 -0.83 -1.32 -20.39
N MET A 356 -0.25 -2.14 -21.29
CA MET A 356 0.36 -1.66 -22.53
C MET A 356 -0.63 -0.97 -23.47
N PRO A 357 -1.76 -1.60 -23.88
CA PRO A 357 -2.74 -0.93 -24.73
C PRO A 357 -3.37 0.29 -24.05
N VAL A 358 -3.59 0.24 -22.72
CA VAL A 358 -4.06 1.40 -21.96
C VAL A 358 -3.09 2.58 -22.08
N GLN A 359 -1.79 2.32 -21.92
CA GLN A 359 -0.76 3.36 -21.98
C GLN A 359 -0.51 3.86 -23.41
N ILE A 360 -0.61 2.99 -24.41
CA ILE A 360 -0.59 3.41 -25.83
C ILE A 360 -1.77 4.33 -26.11
N TYR A 361 -2.97 4.00 -25.60
CA TYR A 361 -4.12 4.88 -25.75
C TYR A 361 -3.90 6.24 -25.09
N VAL A 362 -3.51 6.25 -23.81
CA VAL A 362 -3.34 7.47 -23.01
C VAL A 362 -2.28 8.41 -23.57
N ASN A 363 -1.14 7.88 -24.03
CA ASN A 363 0.00 8.71 -24.44
C ASN A 363 0.06 9.01 -25.94
N LEU A 364 -0.56 8.18 -26.80
CA LEU A 364 -0.43 8.31 -28.26
C LEU A 364 -1.79 8.47 -28.95
N ILE A 365 -2.71 7.52 -28.75
CA ILE A 365 -3.97 7.49 -29.53
C ILE A 365 -4.90 8.63 -29.14
N HIS A 366 -5.03 8.93 -27.84
CA HIS A 366 -5.97 9.94 -27.37
C HIS A 366 -5.65 11.32 -27.97
N GLU A 367 -4.39 11.74 -27.89
CA GLU A 367 -3.97 13.01 -28.46
C GLU A 367 -4.09 13.02 -29.99
N ALA A 368 -3.76 11.90 -30.67
CA ALA A 368 -3.86 11.80 -32.12
C ALA A 368 -5.31 11.90 -32.63
N VAL A 369 -6.29 11.45 -31.86
CA VAL A 369 -7.71 11.42 -32.26
C VAL A 369 -8.48 12.66 -31.79
N PHE A 370 -8.25 13.11 -30.55
CA PHE A 370 -9.05 14.13 -29.88
C PHE A 370 -8.33 15.49 -29.75
N GLY A 371 -7.03 15.56 -30.04
CA GLY A 371 -6.21 16.74 -29.76
C GLY A 371 -5.99 16.95 -28.25
N GLN A 372 -5.39 18.09 -27.86
CA GLN A 372 -5.02 18.35 -26.45
C GLN A 372 -6.18 18.89 -25.61
N ASP A 373 -7.13 19.61 -26.23
CA ASP A 373 -8.15 20.37 -25.49
C ASP A 373 -9.47 19.61 -25.31
N THR A 374 -9.75 18.61 -26.16
CA THR A 374 -11.00 17.85 -26.05
C THR A 374 -10.80 16.62 -25.18
N LEU A 375 -11.64 16.47 -24.14
CA LEU A 375 -11.61 15.35 -23.19
C LEU A 375 -10.28 15.16 -22.42
N ALA A 376 -9.56 16.25 -22.12
CA ALA A 376 -8.27 16.23 -21.42
C ALA A 376 -8.24 15.42 -20.10
N PHE A 377 -9.38 15.23 -19.42
CA PHE A 377 -9.49 14.43 -18.20
C PHE A 377 -9.62 12.91 -18.43
N LEU A 378 -10.04 12.49 -19.62
CA LEU A 378 -10.32 11.07 -19.92
C LEU A 378 -9.08 10.17 -19.78
N PRO A 379 -7.88 10.55 -20.25
CA PRO A 379 -6.68 9.71 -20.09
C PRO A 379 -6.28 9.54 -18.62
N LEU A 380 -6.41 10.61 -17.82
CA LEU A 380 -6.15 10.58 -16.38
C LEU A 380 -7.14 9.63 -15.69
N MET A 381 -8.44 9.78 -16.01
CA MET A 381 -9.50 8.93 -15.45
C MET A 381 -9.27 7.45 -15.76
N ILE A 382 -8.97 7.09 -17.02
CA ILE A 382 -8.73 5.69 -17.42
C ILE A 382 -7.55 5.12 -16.65
N THR A 383 -6.45 5.87 -16.51
CA THR A 383 -5.27 5.44 -15.77
C THR A 383 -5.60 5.20 -14.29
N SER A 384 -6.31 6.14 -13.66
CA SER A 384 -6.72 6.03 -12.25
C SER A 384 -7.66 4.86 -12.00
N VAL A 385 -8.65 4.63 -12.88
CA VAL A 385 -9.60 3.52 -12.77
C VAL A 385 -8.90 2.18 -12.97
N TYR A 386 -8.05 2.07 -14.00
CA TYR A 386 -7.27 0.87 -14.27
C TYR A 386 -6.39 0.51 -13.07
N ALA A 387 -5.67 1.50 -12.51
CA ALA A 387 -4.84 1.31 -11.34
C ALA A 387 -5.68 0.96 -10.08
N ALA A 388 -6.84 1.60 -9.89
CA ALA A 388 -7.70 1.34 -8.73
C ALA A 388 -8.19 -0.11 -8.70
N VAL A 389 -8.56 -0.69 -9.84
CA VAL A 389 -8.94 -2.11 -9.93
C VAL A 389 -7.81 -3.01 -9.42
N GLY A 390 -6.57 -2.77 -9.83
CA GLY A 390 -5.43 -3.59 -9.39
C GLY A 390 -5.04 -3.35 -7.93
N VAL A 391 -5.18 -2.14 -7.40
CA VAL A 391 -4.96 -1.88 -5.96
C VAL A 391 -5.99 -2.64 -5.13
N VAL A 392 -7.27 -2.57 -5.50
CA VAL A 392 -8.35 -3.28 -4.79
C VAL A 392 -8.14 -4.79 -4.86
N TYR A 393 -7.82 -5.31 -6.04
CA TYR A 393 -7.52 -6.74 -6.22
C TYR A 393 -6.32 -7.18 -5.37
N GLY A 394 -5.23 -6.41 -5.40
CA GLY A 394 -4.03 -6.65 -4.61
C GLY A 394 -4.28 -6.64 -3.11
N TRP A 395 -5.08 -5.68 -2.62
CA TRP A 395 -5.51 -5.61 -1.23
C TRP A 395 -6.34 -6.83 -0.80
N LEU A 396 -7.28 -7.29 -1.65
CA LEU A 396 -8.07 -8.49 -1.38
C LEU A 396 -7.19 -9.74 -1.30
N LEU A 397 -6.26 -9.92 -2.25
CA LEU A 397 -5.30 -11.02 -2.23
C LEU A 397 -4.41 -10.99 -0.99
N TYR A 398 -3.88 -9.82 -0.63
CA TYR A 398 -3.05 -9.63 0.55
C TYR A 398 -3.82 -9.95 1.83
N SER A 399 -5.03 -9.42 1.96
CA SER A 399 -5.91 -9.67 3.12
C SER A 399 -6.21 -11.16 3.25
N ALA A 400 -6.55 -11.83 2.15
CA ALA A 400 -6.81 -13.27 2.15
C ALA A 400 -5.57 -14.06 2.60
N ALA A 401 -4.38 -13.75 2.07
CA ALA A 401 -3.14 -14.42 2.47
C ALA A 401 -2.83 -14.20 3.96
N TYR A 402 -2.91 -12.95 4.42
CA TYR A 402 -2.63 -12.56 5.81
C TYR A 402 -3.51 -13.29 6.82
N PHE A 403 -4.84 -13.29 6.62
CA PHE A 403 -5.76 -13.95 7.54
C PHE A 403 -5.72 -15.49 7.44
N SER A 404 -5.39 -16.05 6.27
CA SER A 404 -5.21 -17.50 6.11
C SER A 404 -3.97 -18.02 6.84
N SER A 405 -2.83 -17.35 6.71
CA SER A 405 -1.58 -17.71 7.41
C SER A 405 -1.77 -17.71 8.92
N GLY A 406 -2.58 -16.77 9.41
CA GLY A 406 -3.01 -16.69 10.78
C GLY A 406 -3.66 -17.95 11.36
N LYS A 407 -4.68 -18.45 10.66
CA LYS A 407 -5.43 -19.66 11.07
C LYS A 407 -4.56 -20.91 11.07
N ALA A 408 -3.63 -21.02 10.12
CA ALA A 408 -2.72 -22.17 10.04
C ALA A 408 -1.76 -22.25 11.24
N ILE A 409 -1.29 -21.10 11.74
CA ILE A 409 -0.43 -21.04 12.93
C ILE A 409 -1.21 -21.43 14.19
N ASP A 410 -2.45 -20.95 14.34
CA ASP A 410 -3.27 -21.23 15.51
C ASP A 410 -3.67 -22.72 15.57
N ASN A 411 -3.98 -23.35 14.43
CA ASN A 411 -4.31 -24.78 14.34
C ASN A 411 -3.13 -25.74 14.57
N LYS A 412 -1.89 -25.30 14.30
CA LYS A 412 -0.69 -26.11 14.55
C LYS A 412 -0.29 -26.19 16.02
N LYS A 413 -0.82 -25.32 16.89
CA LYS A 413 -0.56 -25.33 18.34
C LYS A 413 -1.63 -26.06 19.15
N THR A 414 -2.78 -26.37 18.56
CA THR A 414 -3.88 -27.13 19.18
C THR A 414 -3.86 -28.62 18.87
N ARG A 415 -2.93 -29.08 18.01
CA ARG A 415 -2.54 -30.48 17.85
C ARG A 415 -1.15 -30.67 18.44
#